data_AF-A0A8C0GGA3-F1
#
_entry.id   AF-A0A8C0GGA3-F1
#
_cell.length_a   1.000
_cell.length_b   1.000
_cell.length_c   1.000
_cell.angle_alpha   90.00
_cell.angle_beta   90.00
_cell.angle_gamma   90.00
#
_symmetry.space_group_name_H-M   'P 1'
#
loop_
_entity.id
_entity.type
_entity.pdbx_description
1 polymer ?
#
loop_
_entity_poly.entity_id
_entity_poly.type
_entity_poly.pdbx_seq_one_letter_code
_entity_poly.pdbx_strand_id
1 'polypeptide(L)' 'MPPKGRGKSKLPVPLPKGMIMKDTEGKEWRLGNIIGQGGFGLIYLATLFPTLSAENGILQLSKIT' A
#
# COMPACT_ATOMS: atom_id res chain seq x y z
N MET A 1 -26.91 -2.51 35.14
CA MET A 1 -26.18 -3.53 34.35
C MET A 1 -25.14 -2.82 33.48
N PRO A 2 -23.89 -3.32 33.37
CA PRO A 2 -22.92 -2.77 32.41
C PRO A 2 -23.38 -3.05 30.97
N PRO A 3 -23.10 -2.18 29.99
CA PRO A 3 -23.45 -2.42 28.60
C PRO A 3 -22.81 -3.73 28.11
N LYS A 4 -23.63 -4.62 27.54
CA LYS A 4 -23.18 -5.86 26.87
C LYS A 4 -22.14 -5.47 25.84
N GLY A 5 -20.93 -6.04 25.98
CA GLY A 5 -19.69 -5.59 25.36
C GLY A 5 -19.86 -5.10 23.93
N ARG A 6 -19.35 -3.89 23.66
CA ARG A 6 -19.17 -3.40 22.29
C ARG A 6 -18.40 -4.47 21.53
N GLY A 7 -19.07 -5.19 20.64
CA GLY A 7 -18.48 -6.25 19.85
C GLY A 7 -17.19 -5.73 19.24
N LYS A 8 -16.11 -6.51 19.34
CA LYS A 8 -14.81 -6.17 18.75
C LYS A 8 -15.08 -5.63 17.34
N SER A 9 -14.77 -4.36 17.10
CA SER A 9 -14.92 -3.76 15.76
C SER A 9 -14.24 -4.70 14.77
N LYS A 10 -15.00 -5.23 13.81
CA LYS A 10 -14.43 -6.15 12.84
C LYS A 10 -13.45 -5.36 11.99
N LEU A 11 -12.22 -5.85 11.90
CA LEU A 11 -11.24 -5.30 10.98
C LEU A 11 -11.79 -5.30 9.54
N PRO A 12 -11.39 -4.33 8.69
CA PRO A 12 -11.72 -4.38 7.29
C PRO A 12 -11.11 -5.62 6.64
N VAL A 13 -11.75 -6.10 5.58
CA VAL A 13 -11.21 -7.19 4.75
C VAL A 13 -9.87 -6.74 4.17
N PRO A 14 -8.80 -7.55 4.27
CA PRO A 14 -7.51 -7.20 3.68
C PRO A 14 -7.61 -6.92 2.18
N LEU A 15 -6.82 -5.94 1.73
CA LEU A 15 -6.69 -5.64 0.30
C LEU A 15 -5.91 -6.75 -0.40
N PRO A 16 -6.17 -7.00 -1.70
CA PRO A 16 -5.42 -7.97 -2.47
C PRO A 16 -3.91 -7.68 -2.45
N LYS A 17 -3.11 -8.72 -2.28
CA LYS A 17 -1.64 -8.60 -2.32
C LYS A 17 -1.19 -8.09 -3.69
N GLY A 18 -0.32 -7.09 -3.72
CA GLY A 18 0.20 -6.52 -4.96
C GLY A 18 -0.76 -5.57 -5.67
N MET A 19 -1.88 -5.17 -5.05
CA MET A 19 -2.78 -4.14 -5.58
C MET A 19 -2.01 -2.86 -5.88
N ILE A 20 -2.26 -2.27 -7.06
CA ILE A 20 -1.75 -0.95 -7.43
C ILE A 20 -2.81 0.10 -7.04
N MET A 21 -2.40 1.10 -6.27
CA MET A 21 -3.25 2.22 -5.85
C MET A 21 -2.68 3.52 -6.37
N LYS A 22 -3.54 4.45 -6.78
CA LYS A 22 -3.17 5.81 -7.16
C LYS A 22 -3.41 6.74 -5.98
N ASP A 23 -2.40 7.51 -5.59
CA ASP A 23 -2.55 8.53 -4.54
C ASP A 23 -3.17 9.83 -5.09
N THR A 24 -3.40 10.79 -4.20
CA THR A 24 -3.98 12.11 -4.53
C THR A 24 -3.07 12.99 -5.37
N GLU A 25 -1.76 12.71 -5.39
CA GLU A 25 -0.77 13.37 -6.24
C GLU A 25 -0.63 12.69 -7.61
N GLY A 26 -1.34 11.59 -7.81
CA GLY A 26 -1.34 10.79 -9.02
C GLY A 26 -0.23 9.76 -9.13
N LYS A 27 0.58 9.53 -8.09
CA LYS A 27 1.59 8.47 -8.07
C LYS A 27 0.94 7.11 -7.86
N GLU A 28 1.52 6.10 -8.47
CA GLU A 28 1.07 4.71 -8.33
C GLU A 28 1.92 3.96 -7.31
N TRP A 29 1.26 3.16 -6.47
CA TRP A 29 1.86 2.45 -5.36
C TRP A 29 1.43 1.00 -5.39
N ARG A 30 2.40 0.08 -5.35
CA ARG A 30 2.15 -1.34 -5.18
C ARG A 30 2.11 -1.70 -3.70
N LEU A 31 1.00 -2.25 -3.25
CA LEU A 31 0.86 -2.77 -1.89
C LEU A 31 1.61 -4.09 -1.70
N GLY A 32 2.41 -4.14 -0.64
CA GLY A 32 3.16 -5.31 -0.19
C GLY A 32 2.49 -6.04 0.97
N ASN A 33 3.29 -6.60 1.86
CA ASN A 33 2.80 -7.33 3.04
C ASN A 33 2.21 -6.38 4.09
N ILE A 34 1.28 -6.90 4.90
CA ILE A 34 0.78 -6.21 6.09
C ILE A 34 1.89 -6.23 7.15
N ILE A 35 2.17 -5.09 7.75
CA ILE A 35 3.15 -4.92 8.84
C ILE A 35 2.51 -4.55 10.18
N GLY A 36 1.21 -4.24 10.19
CA GLY A 36 0.48 -3.92 11.42
C GLY A 36 -1.03 -4.02 11.27
N GLN A 37 -1.71 -4.30 12.38
CA GLN A 37 -3.17 -4.29 12.49
C GLN A 37 -3.59 -3.62 13.80
N GLY A 38 -4.63 -2.78 13.74
CA GLY A 38 -5.20 -2.08 14.89
C GLY A 38 -6.66 -2.47 15.16
N GLY A 39 -7.40 -1.66 15.92
CA GLY A 39 -8.86 -1.88 16.11
C GLY A 39 -9.72 -1.45 14.91
N PHE A 40 -9.13 -0.73 13.96
CA PHE A 40 -9.84 -0.06 12.86
C PHE A 40 -9.22 -0.32 11.48
N GLY A 41 -7.97 -0.78 11.38
CA GLY A 41 -7.30 -0.84 10.09
C GLY A 41 -6.07 -1.71 10.04
N LEU A 42 -5.52 -1.80 8.83
CA LEU A 42 -4.35 -2.59 8.45
C LEU A 42 -3.30 -1.65 7.86
N ILE A 43 -2.03 -1.90 8.15
CA ILE A 43 -0.90 -1.14 7.62
C ILE A 43 -0.13 -2.03 6.65
N TYR A 44 0.04 -1.58 5.42
CA TYR A 44 0.75 -2.30 4.36
C TYR A 44 2.08 -1.62 4.05
N LEU A 45 3.08 -2.42 3.67
CA LEU A 45 4.23 -1.90 2.92
C LEU A 45 3.76 -1.37 1.57
N ALA A 46 4.40 -0.32 1.07
CA ALA A 46 4.12 0.22 -0.25
C ALA A 46 5.44 0.52 -0.98
N THR A 47 5.48 0.25 -2.28
CA THR A 47 6.61 0.58 -3.16
C THR A 47 6.10 1.36 -4.35
N LEU A 48 6.84 2.39 -4.78
CA LEU A 48 6.48 3.18 -5.97
C LEU A 48 6.37 2.27 -7.21
N PHE A 49 5.32 2.47 -7.99
CA PHE A 49 5.05 1.78 -9.24
C PHE A 49 5.06 2.80 -10.41
N PRO A 50 5.63 2.46 -11.58
CA PRO A 50 6.39 1.26 -11.86
C PRO A 50 7.70 1.25 -11.07
N THR A 51 8.01 0.10 -10.47
CA THR A 51 9.35 -0.11 -9.91
C THR A 51 10.28 -0.22 -11.09
N LEU A 52 10.99 0.86 -11.41
CA LEU A 52 12.07 0.81 -12.39
C LEU A 52 13.03 -0.26 -11.88
N SER A 53 13.00 -1.43 -12.52
CA SER A 53 13.94 -2.50 -12.21
C SER A 53 15.33 -1.90 -12.29
N ALA A 54 16.17 -2.14 -11.29
CA ALA A 54 17.58 -1.70 -11.23
C ALA A 54 18.43 -2.21 -12.41
N GLU A 55 17.80 -2.88 -13.37
CA GLU A 55 18.36 -3.40 -14.62
C GLU A 55 18.23 -2.39 -15.79
N ASN A 56 17.46 -1.31 -15.64
CA ASN A 56 17.33 -0.26 -16.66
C ASN A 56 17.91 1.10 -16.21
N GLY A 57 19.04 1.08 -15.51
CA GLY A 57 19.85 2.26 -15.21
C GLY A 57 20.42 3.02 -16.43
N ILE A 58 19.90 2.80 -17.65
CA ILE A 58 20.44 3.37 -18.90
C ILE A 58 19.41 4.23 -19.68
N LEU A 59 18.11 4.22 -19.36
CA LEU A 59 17.12 4.93 -20.19
C LEU A 59 16.66 6.32 -19.71
N GLN A 60 17.28 6.87 -18.65
CA GLN A 60 17.06 8.28 -18.28
C GLN A 60 18.17 9.23 -18.78
N LEU A 61 19.31 8.70 -19.28
CA LEU A 61 20.41 9.55 -19.74
C LEU A 61 20.22 10.14 -21.16
N SER A 62 19.19 9.73 -21.91
CA SER A 62 19.00 10.14 -23.32
C SER A 62 18.07 11.34 -23.52
N LYS A 63 17.77 12.12 -22.46
CA LYS A 63 16.92 13.32 -22.54
C LYS A 63 17.64 14.64 -22.30
N ILE A 64 18.97 14.65 -22.47
CA ILE A 64 19.81 15.85 -22.46
C ILE A 64 20.72 15.80 -23.69
N THR A 65 20.16 16.12 -24.86
CA THR A 65 20.87 16.64 -26.03
C THR A 65 19.91 17.59 -26.73
#